data_AF-A0A7C9KK15-F1
#
_entry.id   AF-A0A7C9KK15-F1
#
_cell.length_a   1.000
_cell.length_b   1.000
_cell.length_c   1.000
_cell.angle_alpha   90.00
_cell.angle_beta   90.00
_cell.angle_gamma   90.00
#
_symmetry.space_group_name_H-M   'P 1'
#
loop_
_entity.id
_entity.type
_entity.pdbx_description
1 polymer ?
#
loop_
_entity_poly.entity_id
_entity_poly.type
_entity_poly.pdbx_seq_one_letter_code
_entity_poly.pdbx_strand_id
1 'polypeptide(L)'
;MIVKSISNWVIEKSVERGARYLDRINPGWDRRIDLNVFSIGTYDRCVLGQLHVGGYRKGVAVLGLTPREAWRCGFDLSPLARWPSWRLFGTRSGFDYLNECWRRLIRERQQMA
;
A
#
# COMPACT_ATOMS: atom_id res chain seq x y z
N MET A 1 -14.91 4.87 -19.42
CA MET A 1 -14.74 3.50 -18.87
C MET A 1 -13.31 2.95 -18.96
N ILE A 2 -12.42 3.48 -19.81
CA ILE A 2 -11.03 2.98 -19.97
C ILE A 2 -10.06 3.43 -18.86
N VAL A 3 -10.16 4.69 -18.41
CA VAL A 3 -9.24 5.28 -17.42
C VAL A 3 -9.28 4.55 -16.07
N LYS A 4 -10.47 4.15 -15.60
CA LYS A 4 -10.63 3.40 -14.34
C LYS A 4 -9.91 2.05 -14.37
N SER A 5 -9.94 1.36 -15.51
CA SER A 5 -9.26 0.06 -15.70
C SER A 5 -7.74 0.21 -15.63
N ILE A 6 -7.18 1.24 -16.26
CA ILE A 6 -5.73 1.54 -16.21
C ILE A 6 -5.31 1.89 -14.78
N SER A 7 -6.08 2.73 -14.09
CA SER A 7 -5.81 3.12 -12.70
C SER A 7 -5.79 1.92 -11.76
N ASN A 8 -6.76 1.01 -11.91
CA ASN A 8 -6.83 -0.20 -11.10
C ASN A 8 -5.61 -1.11 -11.32
N TRP A 9 -5.23 -1.34 -12.59
CA TRP A 9 -4.05 -2.13 -12.92
C TRP A 9 -2.76 -1.55 -12.30
N VAL A 10 -2.60 -0.22 -12.33
CA VAL A 10 -1.44 0.44 -11.70
C VAL A 10 -1.41 0.20 -10.19
N ILE A 11 -2.57 0.26 -9.53
CA ILE A 11 -2.69 0.00 -8.08
C ILE A 11 -2.31 -1.45 -7.77
N GLU A 12 -2.88 -2.42 -8.48
CA GLU A 12 -2.58 -3.85 -8.28
C GLU A 12 -1.09 -4.14 -8.47
N LYS A 13 -0.48 -3.62 -9.53
CA LYS A 13 0.97 -3.77 -9.78
C LYS A 13 1.84 -3.08 -8.73
N SER A 14 1.36 -2.00 -8.14
CA SER A 14 2.08 -1.32 -7.07
C SER A 14 2.04 -2.15 -5.78
N VAL A 15 0.89 -2.74 -5.43
CA VAL A 15 0.75 -3.67 -4.30
C VAL A 15 1.62 -4.91 -4.48
N GLU A 16 1.61 -5.53 -5.66
CA GLU A 16 2.49 -6.67 -5.96
C GLU A 16 3.98 -6.30 -5.82
N ARG A 17 4.37 -5.08 -6.22
CA ARG A 17 5.74 -4.60 -6.08
C ARG A 17 6.10 -4.36 -4.61
N GLY A 18 5.20 -3.74 -3.84
CA GLY A 18 5.39 -3.53 -2.40
C GLY A 18 5.53 -4.84 -1.64
N ALA A 19 4.66 -5.81 -1.91
CA ALA A 19 4.74 -7.13 -1.31
C ALA A 19 6.08 -7.83 -1.62
N ARG A 20 6.50 -7.87 -2.90
CA ARG A 20 7.81 -8.44 -3.29
C ARG A 20 8.99 -7.67 -2.71
N TYR A 21 8.84 -6.37 -2.49
CA TYR A 21 9.85 -5.59 -1.80
C TYR A 21 9.98 -6.08 -0.36
N LEU A 22 8.86 -6.14 0.38
CA LEU A 22 8.82 -6.61 1.77
C LEU A 22 9.28 -8.07 1.91
N ASP A 23 8.95 -8.95 0.97
CA ASP A 23 9.39 -10.35 0.96
C ASP A 23 10.92 -10.48 1.03
N ARG A 24 11.66 -9.53 0.42
CA ARG A 24 13.12 -9.53 0.41
C ARG A 24 13.74 -8.98 1.69
N ILE A 25 13.10 -8.00 2.31
CA ILE A 25 13.70 -7.22 3.41
C ILE A 25 13.13 -7.56 4.79
N ASN A 26 11.95 -8.17 4.84
CA ASN A 26 11.25 -8.53 6.06
C ASN A 26 10.41 -9.81 5.81
N PRO A 27 11.04 -10.98 5.60
CA PRO A 27 10.32 -12.22 5.35
C PRO A 27 9.29 -12.54 6.45
N GLY A 28 8.09 -12.98 6.05
CA GLY A 28 6.99 -13.25 6.98
C GLY A 28 6.28 -12.00 7.52
N TRP A 29 6.52 -10.82 6.92
CA TRP A 29 5.84 -9.56 7.28
C TRP A 29 4.32 -9.68 7.25
N ASP A 30 3.78 -10.45 6.33
CA ASP A 30 2.35 -10.64 6.08
C ASP A 30 1.63 -11.25 7.30
N ARG A 31 2.28 -12.17 8.02
CA ARG A 31 1.73 -12.77 9.26
C ARG A 31 1.67 -11.80 10.43
N ARG A 32 2.40 -10.69 10.36
CA ARG A 32 2.45 -9.66 11.41
C ARG A 32 1.41 -8.56 11.20
N ILE A 33 0.69 -8.57 10.07
CA ILE A 33 -0.35 -7.58 9.79
C ILE A 33 -1.69 -8.05 10.36
N ASP A 34 -2.27 -7.25 11.25
CA ASP A 34 -3.63 -7.41 11.72
C ASP A 34 -4.62 -6.79 10.74
N LEU A 35 -5.34 -7.67 10.03
CA LEU A 35 -6.39 -7.29 9.09
C LEU A 35 -7.64 -6.72 9.76
N ASN A 36 -7.87 -6.91 11.05
CA ASN A 36 -9.06 -6.35 11.72
C ASN A 36 -8.97 -4.83 11.84
N VAL A 37 -7.76 -4.31 12.05
CA VAL A 37 -7.50 -2.87 12.18
C VAL A 37 -6.90 -2.25 10.92
N PHE A 38 -6.49 -3.06 9.94
CA PHE A 38 -5.77 -2.61 8.75
C PHE A 38 -6.50 -1.51 7.95
N SER A 39 -5.79 -0.41 7.71
CA SER A 39 -6.22 0.67 6.81
C SER A 39 -5.03 1.37 6.17
N ILE A 40 -4.93 1.31 4.83
CA ILE A 40 -3.81 1.91 4.08
C ILE A 40 -3.76 3.45 4.21
N GLY A 41 -4.91 4.09 4.43
CA GLY A 41 -5.03 5.55 4.57
C GLY A 41 -4.63 6.07 5.94
N THR A 42 -4.18 5.21 6.85
CA THR A 42 -3.85 5.58 8.23
C THR A 42 -2.37 5.41 8.50
N TYR A 43 -1.84 6.27 9.35
CA TYR A 43 -0.42 6.36 9.61
C TYR A 43 0.15 5.12 10.31
N ASP A 44 -0.62 4.53 11.23
CA ASP A 44 -0.22 3.45 12.14
C ASP A 44 -0.83 2.09 11.77
N ARG A 45 -2.01 2.07 11.13
CA ARG A 45 -2.68 0.81 10.76
C ARG A 45 -2.45 0.37 9.31
N CYS A 46 -1.64 1.09 8.54
CA CYS A 46 -1.18 0.65 7.22
C CYS A 46 -0.05 -0.39 7.32
N VAL A 47 0.39 -0.95 6.17
CA VAL A 47 1.45 -1.98 6.12
C VAL A 47 2.71 -1.54 6.86
N LEU A 48 3.26 -0.37 6.52
CA LEU A 48 4.48 0.12 7.15
C LEU A 48 4.26 0.53 8.61
N GLY A 49 3.06 1.02 8.93
CA GLY A 49 2.71 1.43 10.29
C GLY A 49 2.66 0.27 11.28
N GLN A 50 2.15 -0.89 10.84
CA GLN A 50 2.09 -2.09 11.67
C GLN A 50 3.45 -2.81 11.77
N LEU A 51 4.32 -2.69 10.75
CA LEU A 51 5.63 -3.34 10.75
C LEU A 51 6.71 -2.58 11.54
N HIS A 52 6.55 -1.25 11.68
CA HIS A 52 7.54 -0.37 12.28
C HIS A 52 6.93 0.48 13.40
N VAL A 53 7.44 0.30 14.61
CA VAL A 53 7.12 1.16 15.75
C VAL A 53 7.44 2.62 15.40
N GLY A 54 6.45 3.50 15.52
CA GLY A 54 6.55 4.90 15.08
C GLY A 54 5.82 5.19 13.75
N GLY A 55 5.16 4.19 13.16
CA GLY A 55 4.20 4.37 12.06
C GLY A 55 4.85 4.58 10.68
N TYR A 56 4.02 4.97 9.70
CA TYR A 56 4.39 5.06 8.29
C TYR A 56 5.68 5.83 8.00
N ARG A 57 5.88 7.03 8.59
CA ARG A 57 7.11 7.82 8.32
C ARG A 57 8.35 7.10 8.81
N LYS A 58 8.27 6.43 9.97
CA LYS A 58 9.40 5.66 10.49
C LYS A 58 9.68 4.47 9.59
N GLY A 59 8.64 3.76 9.13
CA GLY A 59 8.77 2.69 8.14
C GLY A 59 9.45 3.18 6.86
N VAL A 60 8.95 4.25 6.24
CA VAL A 60 9.56 4.85 5.03
C VAL A 60 11.04 5.18 5.26
N ALA A 61 11.38 5.79 6.40
CA ALA A 61 12.76 6.14 6.73
C ALA A 61 13.67 4.93 6.94
N VAL A 62 13.21 3.91 7.68
CA VAL A 62 13.96 2.66 7.90
C VAL A 62 14.20 1.92 6.59
N LEU A 63 13.24 1.98 5.68
CA LEU A 63 13.33 1.36 4.35
C LEU A 63 14.07 2.22 3.32
N GLY A 64 14.50 3.42 3.69
CA GLY A 64 15.20 4.36 2.80
C GLY A 64 14.37 4.77 1.57
N LEU A 65 13.04 4.70 1.66
CA LEU A 65 12.16 4.95 0.51
C LEU A 65 11.96 6.45 0.27
N THR A 66 12.12 6.88 -0.97
CA THR A 66 11.61 8.18 -1.40
C THR A 66 10.08 8.16 -1.50
N PRO A 67 9.40 9.33 -1.47
CA PRO A 67 7.94 9.38 -1.68
C PRO A 67 7.49 8.73 -2.99
N ARG A 68 8.30 8.82 -4.05
CA ARG A 68 8.02 8.20 -5.35
C ARG A 68 8.09 6.67 -5.28
N GLU A 69 9.03 6.13 -4.51
CA GLU A 69 9.17 4.68 -4.35
C GLU A 69 8.08 4.11 -3.44
N ALA A 70 7.72 4.82 -2.37
CA ALA A 70 6.59 4.46 -1.52
C ALA A 70 5.29 4.36 -2.34
N TRP A 71 5.07 5.30 -3.26
CA TRP A 71 3.95 5.25 -4.21
C TRP A 71 4.05 4.09 -5.19
N ARG A 72 5.21 3.88 -5.81
CA ARG A 72 5.45 2.75 -6.75
C ARG A 72 5.29 1.37 -6.11
N CYS A 73 5.41 1.29 -4.78
CA CYS A 73 5.22 0.10 -3.97
C CYS A 73 3.82 0.04 -3.32
N GLY A 74 2.93 0.98 -3.64
CA GLY A 74 1.56 0.98 -3.12
C GLY A 74 1.47 1.24 -1.62
N PHE A 75 2.50 1.79 -0.98
CA PHE A 75 2.44 2.17 0.43
C PHE A 75 1.73 3.50 0.66
N ASP A 76 1.55 4.30 -0.39
CA ASP A 76 0.93 5.62 -0.32
C ASP A 76 0.41 6.07 -1.70
N LEU A 77 -0.70 6.80 -1.74
CA LEU A 77 -1.21 7.48 -2.95
C LEU A 77 -1.07 9.01 -2.87
N SER A 78 -0.56 9.56 -1.77
CA SER A 78 -0.42 11.00 -1.53
C SER A 78 0.36 11.76 -2.62
N PRO A 79 1.37 11.19 -3.31
CA PRO A 79 2.01 11.88 -4.43
C PRO A 79 1.05 12.21 -5.58
N LEU A 80 -0.02 11.44 -5.78
CA LEU A 80 -1.07 11.70 -6.78
C LEU A 80 -2.13 12.71 -6.29
N ALA A 81 -2.20 12.96 -4.98
CA ALA A 81 -3.09 13.98 -4.40
C ALA A 81 -2.58 15.41 -4.63
N ARG A 82 -1.29 15.59 -4.93
CA ARG A 82 -0.64 16.91 -5.18
C ARG A 82 -0.64 17.35 -6.65
N TRP A 83 -1.11 16.51 -7.59
CA TRP A 83 -1.31 16.88 -9.00
C TRP A 83 -2.81 17.12 -9.30
N PRO A 84 -3.19 17.84 -10.38
CA PRO A 84 -4.60 18.04 -10.76
C PRO A 84 -5.35 16.73 -11.10
N SER A 85 -4.66 15.60 -11.00
CA SER A 85 -5.10 14.23 -11.25
C SER A 85 -6.15 13.70 -10.27
N TRP A 86 -6.56 14.45 -9.25
CA TRP A 86 -7.74 14.10 -8.44
C TRP A 86 -9.01 13.91 -9.29
N ARG A 87 -9.10 14.61 -10.44
CA ARG A 87 -10.16 14.42 -11.45
C ARG A 87 -10.05 13.10 -12.23
N LEU A 88 -8.88 12.49 -12.30
CA LEU A 88 -8.63 11.22 -13.00
C LEU A 88 -8.68 10.01 -12.07
N PHE A 89 -8.36 10.19 -10.78
CA PHE A 89 -8.17 9.09 -9.82
C PHE A 89 -9.18 9.02 -8.67
N GLY A 90 -10.18 9.92 -8.61
CA GLY A 90 -11.27 9.86 -7.62
C GLY A 90 -10.77 9.46 -6.24
N THR A 91 -10.01 10.33 -5.59
CA THR A 91 -9.05 9.98 -4.52
C THR A 91 -9.60 9.08 -3.42
N ARG A 92 -10.89 9.19 -3.07
CA ARG A 92 -11.56 8.25 -2.15
C ARG A 92 -11.61 6.82 -2.72
N SER A 93 -12.08 6.66 -3.96
CA SER A 93 -12.12 5.36 -4.64
C SER A 93 -10.75 4.72 -4.89
N GLY A 94 -9.69 5.52 -5.10
CA GLY A 94 -8.34 5.00 -5.28
C GLY A 94 -7.72 4.47 -3.98
N PHE A 95 -7.89 5.20 -2.87
CA PHE A 95 -7.46 4.73 -1.55
C PHE A 95 -8.26 3.51 -1.10
N ASP A 96 -9.57 3.48 -1.34
CA ASP A 96 -10.43 2.33 -1.02
C ASP A 96 -9.99 1.09 -1.82
N TYR A 97 -9.75 1.23 -3.12
CA TYR A 97 -9.29 0.12 -3.95
C TYR A 97 -7.88 -0.34 -3.60
N LEU A 98 -6.94 0.57 -3.31
CA LEU A 98 -5.61 0.21 -2.81
C LEU A 98 -5.71 -0.55 -1.48
N ASN A 99 -6.60 -0.12 -0.58
CA ASN A 99 -6.85 -0.78 0.69
C ASN A 99 -7.37 -2.21 0.46
N GLU A 100 -8.34 -2.38 -0.44
CA GLU A 100 -8.87 -3.70 -0.83
C GLU A 100 -7.79 -4.60 -1.42
N CYS A 101 -6.95 -4.10 -2.32
CA CYS A 101 -5.87 -4.87 -2.92
C CYS A 101 -4.88 -5.38 -1.87
N TRP A 102 -4.47 -4.54 -0.91
CA TRP A 102 -3.62 -4.97 0.19
C TRP A 102 -4.30 -6.01 1.08
N ARG A 103 -5.55 -5.77 1.48
CA ARG A 103 -6.30 -6.72 2.32
C ARG A 103 -6.45 -8.09 1.65
N ARG A 104 -6.76 -8.10 0.34
CA ARG A 104 -6.85 -9.33 -0.45
C ARG A 104 -5.52 -10.08 -0.45
N LEU A 105 -4.44 -9.41 -0.85
CA LEU A 105 -3.12 -10.03 -0.93
C LEU A 105 -2.65 -10.60 0.40
N ILE A 106 -2.82 -9.85 1.50
CA ILE A 106 -2.38 -10.27 2.83
C ILE A 106 -3.21 -11.47 3.30
N ARG A 107 -4.53 -11.43 3.10
CA ARG A 107 -5.42 -12.55 3.48
C ARG A 107 -5.07 -13.83 2.75
N GLU A 108 -4.86 -13.76 1.43
CA GLU A 108 -4.48 -14.92 0.62
C GLU A 108 -3.18 -15.54 1.13
N ARG A 109 -2.17 -14.71 1.42
CA ARG A 109 -0.89 -15.18 1.97
C ARG A 109 -1.01 -15.80 3.37
N GLN A 110 -1.82 -15.20 4.24
CA GLN A 110 -2.08 -15.73 5.59
C GLN A 110 -2.83 -17.07 5.57
N GLN A 111 -3.61 -17.37 4.53
CA GLN A 111 -4.33 -18.65 4.38
C GLN A 111 -3.49 -19.76 3.74
N MET A 112 -2.44 -19.41 3.01
CA MET A 112 -1.51 -20.36 2.37
C MET A 112 -0.30 -20.71 3.26
N ALA A 113 -0.21 -20.08 4.43
CA ALA A 113 0.90 -20.18 5.38
C ALA A 113 0.64 -21.23 6.47
#